data_AF-A0A2T7BCM2-F1
#
_entry.id   AF-A0A2T7BCM2-F1
#
_cell.length_a   1.000
_cell.length_b   1.000
_cell.length_c   1.000
_cell.angle_alpha   90.00
_cell.angle_beta   90.00
_cell.angle_gamma   90.00
#
_symmetry.space_group_name_H-M   'P 1'
#
loop_
_entity.id
_entity.type
_entity.pdbx_description
1 polymer ?
#
loop_
_entity_poly.entity_id
_entity_poly.type
_entity_poly.pdbx_seq_one_letter_code
_entity_poly.pdbx_strand_id
1 'polypeptide(L)'
;MVPQLRAAYNAQFTAEKYAAFLNGIAAEGRTRPPFRIAETPVFIPKTLRDKMLDAADHIISVIQRPDFKERTEGAIPAGFRVANENGHSHFIIIDFAACRNAAGELEPQLIELQGFPSLFAFQELMGRQFRAHFDMPAGADNFPPGWNAQRYYDFLQQTILAGEAPEHVILLEVKPQQQKTLVDFLATENQLGIRPVCVSDLIQEDRQLFYLRDGVKTRVKRIYNRVIFEDLEKQKAFLQNVPHLFGDLEVAWVPHPNWFYRISKYTLPLLQHAYIPESRFLHAVSALPADLENYVLKPLFSYAGQGVIINVTPQHVADIKDPSQWILQRKVAYTPAIETPTGPAKCEIRLMYAWPDGAPKPALVHSLVRISKSAMIGVNFNAQDTWVGGSAGFFEV
;
A
#
# COMPACT_ATOMS: atom_id res chain seq x y z
N MET A 1 10.55 -10.90 -15.39
CA MET A 1 10.57 -12.01 -14.43
C MET A 1 11.75 -12.89 -14.77
N VAL A 2 12.33 -13.59 -13.78
CA VAL A 2 13.48 -14.49 -14.01
C VAL A 2 12.97 -15.79 -14.65
N PRO A 3 13.20 -16.05 -15.96
CA PRO A 3 12.48 -17.12 -16.67
C PRO A 3 12.78 -18.52 -16.13
N GLN A 4 14.03 -18.78 -15.74
CA GLN A 4 14.46 -20.07 -15.21
C GLN A 4 13.80 -20.38 -13.87
N LEU A 5 13.76 -19.40 -12.95
CA LEU A 5 13.06 -19.55 -11.65
C LEU A 5 11.55 -19.73 -11.85
N ARG A 6 10.97 -19.01 -12.82
CA ARG A 6 9.55 -19.13 -13.13
C ARG A 6 9.19 -20.54 -13.63
N ALA A 7 9.97 -21.07 -14.58
CA ALA A 7 9.77 -22.40 -15.13
C ALA A 7 9.94 -23.49 -14.06
N ALA A 8 10.99 -23.40 -13.23
CA ALA A 8 11.22 -24.33 -12.13
C ALA A 8 10.05 -24.36 -11.14
N TYR A 9 9.56 -23.19 -10.71
CA TYR A 9 8.42 -23.12 -9.81
C TYR A 9 7.14 -23.70 -10.43
N ASN A 10 6.88 -23.43 -11.71
CA ASN A 10 5.68 -23.94 -12.37
C ASN A 10 5.70 -25.48 -12.46
N ALA A 11 6.87 -26.08 -12.68
CA ALA A 11 7.03 -27.54 -12.78
C ALA A 11 6.81 -28.27 -11.45
N GLN A 12 7.10 -27.62 -10.31
CA GLN A 12 6.97 -28.21 -8.97
C GLN A 12 5.67 -27.86 -8.24
N PHE A 13 4.83 -27.02 -8.84
CA PHE A 13 3.56 -26.60 -8.25
C PHE A 13 2.59 -27.77 -8.17
N THR A 14 1.93 -27.92 -7.01
CA THR A 14 0.81 -28.85 -6.86
C THR A 14 -0.32 -28.19 -6.07
N ALA A 15 -1.55 -28.67 -6.27
CA ALA A 15 -2.72 -28.16 -5.56
C ALA A 15 -2.62 -28.40 -4.05
N GLU A 16 -1.96 -29.49 -3.63
CA GLU A 16 -1.72 -29.86 -2.24
C GLU A 16 -0.77 -28.88 -1.56
N LYS A 17 0.35 -28.50 -2.20
CA LYS A 17 1.26 -27.46 -1.70
C LYS A 17 0.53 -26.14 -1.51
N TYR A 18 -0.30 -25.76 -2.48
CA TYR A 18 -1.10 -24.54 -2.39
C TYR A 18 -2.16 -24.59 -1.28
N ALA A 19 -2.85 -25.71 -1.11
CA ALA A 19 -3.79 -25.88 0.00
C ALA A 19 -3.10 -25.81 1.36
N ALA A 20 -1.92 -26.44 1.50
CA ALA A 20 -1.09 -26.37 2.70
C ALA A 20 -0.64 -24.93 2.99
N PHE A 21 -0.18 -24.20 1.97
CA PHE A 21 0.17 -22.78 2.06
C PHE A 21 -0.99 -21.90 2.56
N LEU A 22 -2.18 -22.05 1.99
CA LEU A 22 -3.35 -21.29 2.46
C LEU A 22 -3.75 -21.66 3.90
N ASN A 23 -3.59 -22.92 4.28
CA ASN A 23 -3.87 -23.37 5.64
C ASN A 23 -2.83 -22.84 6.63
N GLY A 24 -1.56 -22.79 6.26
CA GLY A 24 -0.50 -22.19 7.07
C GLY A 24 -0.73 -20.70 7.32
N ILE A 25 -1.11 -19.94 6.28
CA ILE A 25 -1.53 -18.53 6.42
C ILE A 25 -2.71 -18.40 7.37
N ALA A 26 -3.75 -19.23 7.21
CA ALA A 26 -4.95 -19.12 8.04
C ALA A 26 -4.70 -19.49 9.50
N ALA A 27 -3.87 -20.49 9.76
CA ALA A 27 -3.52 -20.94 11.10
C ALA A 27 -2.74 -19.88 11.87
N GLU A 28 -1.69 -19.33 11.25
CA GLU A 28 -0.84 -18.34 11.91
C GLU A 28 -1.46 -16.94 11.92
N GLY A 29 -2.13 -16.55 10.84
CA GLY A 29 -2.88 -15.30 10.73
C GLY A 29 -4.18 -15.29 11.53
N ARG A 30 -4.54 -16.41 12.18
CA ARG A 30 -5.75 -16.61 13.00
C ARG A 30 -7.08 -16.37 12.28
N THR A 31 -7.07 -16.26 10.96
CA THR A 31 -8.24 -16.09 10.11
C THR A 31 -7.90 -16.42 8.66
N ARG A 32 -8.89 -16.86 7.89
CA ARG A 32 -8.72 -17.08 6.45
C ARG A 32 -8.99 -15.77 5.70
N PRO A 33 -8.01 -15.24 4.93
CA PRO A 33 -8.25 -14.04 4.15
C PRO A 33 -9.40 -14.25 3.15
N PRO A 34 -10.36 -13.31 3.06
CA PRO A 34 -11.48 -13.43 2.13
C PRO A 34 -11.10 -13.04 0.69
N PHE A 35 -9.93 -12.43 0.49
CA PHE A 35 -9.38 -12.11 -0.81
C PHE A 35 -8.51 -13.26 -1.34
N ARG A 36 -8.41 -13.35 -2.66
CA ARG A 36 -7.57 -14.37 -3.30
C ARG A 36 -6.09 -14.08 -3.09
N ILE A 37 -5.37 -15.09 -2.59
CA ILE A 37 -3.91 -15.12 -2.60
C ILE A 37 -3.51 -15.89 -3.86
N ALA A 38 -2.54 -15.39 -4.62
CA ALA A 38 -2.10 -16.07 -5.82
C ALA A 38 -1.30 -17.33 -5.47
N GLU A 39 -1.40 -18.32 -6.34
CA GLU A 39 -0.72 -19.61 -6.30
C GLU A 39 0.81 -19.50 -6.43
N THR A 40 1.31 -18.29 -6.70
CA THR A 40 2.69 -18.08 -7.07
C THR A 40 3.27 -16.79 -6.52
N PRO A 41 4.53 -16.80 -6.04
CA PRO A 41 5.30 -15.59 -5.80
C PRO A 41 5.76 -14.98 -7.13
N VAL A 42 6.27 -13.75 -7.06
CA VAL A 42 6.82 -13.03 -8.20
C VAL A 42 8.32 -12.87 -8.07
N PHE A 43 9.08 -13.55 -8.94
CA PHE A 43 10.54 -13.41 -9.02
C PHE A 43 10.94 -12.17 -9.80
N ILE A 44 11.38 -11.13 -9.08
CA ILE A 44 11.73 -9.82 -9.59
C ILE A 44 13.21 -9.83 -9.97
N PRO A 45 13.56 -9.70 -11.27
CA PRO A 45 14.95 -9.64 -11.70
C PRO A 45 15.66 -8.41 -11.10
N LYS A 46 16.97 -8.54 -10.87
CA LYS A 46 17.81 -7.47 -10.34
C LYS A 46 17.67 -6.16 -11.12
N THR A 47 17.65 -6.23 -12.45
CA THR A 47 17.50 -5.05 -13.32
C THR A 47 16.16 -4.33 -13.14
N LEU A 48 15.06 -5.06 -12.97
CA LEU A 48 13.75 -4.45 -12.72
C LEU A 48 13.68 -3.86 -11.31
N ARG A 49 14.23 -4.56 -10.31
CA ARG A 49 14.37 -4.06 -8.94
C ARG A 49 15.12 -2.74 -8.93
N ASP A 50 16.32 -2.69 -9.51
CA ASP A 50 17.18 -1.51 -9.45
C ASP A 50 16.52 -0.29 -10.12
N LYS A 51 15.80 -0.47 -11.24
CA LYS A 51 14.99 0.59 -11.87
C LYS A 51 13.84 1.09 -10.97
N MET A 52 13.19 0.19 -10.22
CA MET A 52 12.14 0.59 -9.26
C MET A 52 12.73 1.35 -8.07
N LEU A 53 13.91 0.94 -7.58
CA LEU A 53 14.60 1.61 -6.48
C LEU A 53 15.07 3.01 -6.88
N ASP A 54 15.60 3.17 -8.09
CA ASP A 54 15.99 4.46 -8.66
C ASP A 54 14.80 5.45 -8.69
N ALA A 55 13.66 5.01 -9.21
CA ALA A 55 12.44 5.83 -9.20
C ALA A 55 11.91 6.10 -7.78
N ALA A 56 11.99 5.12 -6.88
CA ALA A 56 11.56 5.26 -5.50
C ALA A 56 12.45 6.24 -4.72
N ASP A 57 13.77 6.20 -4.90
CA ASP A 57 14.72 7.14 -4.30
C ASP A 57 14.43 8.56 -4.77
N HIS A 58 14.10 8.76 -6.06
CA HIS A 58 13.64 10.05 -6.56
C HIS A 58 12.35 10.52 -5.87
N ILE A 59 11.32 9.66 -5.76
CA ILE A 59 10.06 9.97 -5.07
C ILE A 59 10.31 10.35 -3.62
N ILE A 60 11.13 9.57 -2.91
CA ILE A 60 11.52 9.83 -1.52
C ILE A 60 12.22 11.18 -1.42
N SER A 61 13.15 11.50 -2.32
CA SER A 61 13.84 12.79 -2.32
C SER A 61 12.87 13.97 -2.46
N VAL A 62 11.81 13.83 -3.26
CA VAL A 62 10.76 14.85 -3.40
C VAL A 62 9.93 14.98 -2.12
N ILE A 63 9.57 13.87 -1.48
CA ILE A 63 8.84 13.84 -0.19
C ILE A 63 9.69 14.47 0.92
N GLN A 64 11.01 14.32 0.88
CA GLN A 64 11.94 14.87 1.86
C GLN A 64 12.25 16.37 1.67
N ARG A 65 11.78 16.98 0.59
CA ARG A 65 12.02 18.42 0.37
C ARG A 65 11.39 19.26 1.49
N PRO A 66 12.06 20.31 1.96
CA PRO A 66 11.51 21.21 2.98
C PRO A 66 10.16 21.83 2.59
N ASP A 67 9.93 22.07 1.30
CA ASP A 67 8.69 22.65 0.75
C ASP A 67 7.59 21.63 0.44
N PHE A 68 7.81 20.33 0.71
CA PHE A 68 6.84 19.28 0.34
C PHE A 68 5.48 19.48 1.00
N LYS A 69 5.46 19.83 2.30
CA LYS A 69 4.20 20.09 3.02
C LYS A 69 3.45 21.30 2.48
N GLU A 70 4.16 22.37 2.13
CA GLU A 70 3.57 23.55 1.50
C GLU A 70 2.96 23.19 0.14
N ARG A 71 3.72 22.48 -0.70
CA ARG A 71 3.29 22.07 -2.05
C ARG A 71 2.15 21.05 -2.06
N THR A 72 1.92 20.36 -0.95
CA THR A 72 0.84 19.36 -0.80
C THR A 72 -0.26 19.83 0.15
N GLU A 73 -0.28 21.09 0.53
CA GLU A 73 -1.25 21.61 1.49
C GLU A 73 -2.69 21.50 0.99
N GLY A 74 -2.90 21.73 -0.31
CA GLY A 74 -4.18 21.54 -0.99
C GLY A 74 -4.61 20.08 -1.14
N ALA A 75 -3.78 19.12 -0.74
CA ALA A 75 -4.11 17.70 -0.78
C ALA A 75 -5.00 17.28 0.39
N ILE A 76 -5.03 18.02 1.51
CA ILE A 76 -5.77 17.63 2.71
C ILE A 76 -7.14 18.33 2.69
N PRO A 77 -8.26 17.59 2.59
CA PRO A 77 -9.59 18.20 2.71
C PRO A 77 -9.76 18.92 4.04
N ALA A 78 -10.32 20.13 4.03
CA ALA A 78 -10.40 21.00 5.21
C ALA A 78 -11.09 20.32 6.41
N GLY A 79 -12.12 19.50 6.16
CA GLY A 79 -12.84 18.76 7.20
C GLY A 79 -12.13 17.52 7.75
N PHE A 80 -10.99 17.11 7.17
CA PHE A 80 -10.23 15.92 7.56
C PHE A 80 -8.84 16.22 8.11
N ARG A 81 -8.52 17.50 8.28
CA ARG A 81 -7.23 17.93 8.82
C ARG A 81 -7.13 17.59 10.30
N VAL A 82 -6.09 16.84 10.65
CA VAL A 82 -5.71 16.56 12.04
C VAL A 82 -4.61 17.53 12.47
N ALA A 83 -4.72 18.05 13.70
CA ALA A 83 -3.75 18.96 14.31
C ALA A 83 -2.41 18.28 14.63
N ASN A 84 -1.35 19.08 14.79
CA ASN A 84 0.00 18.61 15.21
C ASN A 84 0.64 17.56 14.30
N GLU A 85 0.58 17.79 12.99
CA GLU A 85 1.23 16.91 12.01
C GLU A 85 2.73 16.74 12.27
N ASN A 86 3.18 15.48 12.36
CA ASN A 86 4.58 15.11 12.56
C ASN A 86 5.47 15.43 11.35
N GLY A 87 6.79 15.38 11.52
CA GLY A 87 7.77 15.82 10.51
C GLY A 87 7.76 15.03 9.19
N HIS A 88 7.49 13.73 9.24
CA HIS A 88 7.50 12.83 8.07
C HIS A 88 6.43 11.73 8.18
N SER A 89 6.08 11.09 7.06
CA SER A 89 5.29 9.86 7.13
C SER A 89 6.11 8.73 7.76
N HIS A 90 5.45 7.85 8.51
CA HIS A 90 6.08 6.63 9.03
C HIS A 90 6.06 5.48 8.02
N PHE A 91 5.16 5.54 7.04
CA PHE A 91 4.98 4.48 6.06
C PHE A 91 4.72 5.07 4.68
N ILE A 92 5.35 4.46 3.68
CA ILE A 92 5.20 4.86 2.28
C ILE A 92 5.07 3.57 1.47
N ILE A 93 4.06 3.51 0.62
CA ILE A 93 3.91 2.44 -0.36
C ILE A 93 3.98 3.04 -1.76
N ILE A 94 4.72 2.39 -2.65
CA ILE A 94 4.94 2.85 -4.02
C ILE A 94 4.66 1.69 -4.96
N ASP A 95 3.68 1.85 -5.85
CA ASP A 95 3.20 0.82 -6.75
C ASP A 95 3.71 1.03 -8.17
N PHE A 96 4.37 0.01 -8.71
CA PHE A 96 4.86 -0.01 -10.09
C PHE A 96 4.18 -1.10 -10.90
N ALA A 97 3.77 -0.78 -12.12
CA ALA A 97 3.44 -1.78 -13.12
C ALA A 97 4.70 -2.36 -13.75
N ALA A 98 4.68 -3.65 -14.08
CA ALA A 98 5.66 -4.22 -15.00
C ALA A 98 5.28 -3.88 -16.45
N CYS A 99 6.18 -3.20 -17.16
CA CYS A 99 6.03 -2.73 -18.53
C CYS A 99 7.18 -3.21 -19.41
N ARG A 100 7.12 -2.92 -20.71
CA ARG A 100 8.25 -3.06 -21.64
C ARG A 100 8.57 -1.75 -22.31
N ASN A 101 9.86 -1.45 -22.43
CA ASN A 101 10.34 -0.32 -23.22
C ASN A 101 10.32 -0.65 -24.72
N ALA A 102 10.73 0.31 -25.56
CA ALA A 102 10.80 0.13 -27.01
C ALA A 102 11.76 -0.99 -27.45
N ALA A 103 12.78 -1.32 -26.65
CA ALA A 103 13.70 -2.43 -26.89
C ALA A 103 13.15 -3.79 -26.41
N GLY A 104 11.93 -3.82 -25.85
CA GLY A 104 11.30 -5.03 -25.33
C GLY A 104 11.79 -5.45 -23.94
N GLU A 105 12.65 -4.66 -23.29
CA GLU A 105 13.17 -4.93 -21.95
C GLU A 105 12.14 -4.56 -20.89
N LEU A 106 12.17 -5.28 -19.76
CA LEU A 106 11.30 -4.92 -18.63
C LEU A 106 11.71 -3.59 -18.00
N GLU A 107 10.71 -2.78 -17.71
CA GLU A 107 10.85 -1.54 -16.95
C GLU A 107 9.64 -1.31 -16.05
N PRO A 108 9.80 -0.58 -14.95
CA PRO A 108 8.69 -0.20 -14.11
C PRO A 108 8.06 1.11 -14.59
N GLN A 109 6.77 1.27 -14.35
CA GLN A 109 6.08 2.55 -14.49
C GLN A 109 5.21 2.78 -13.26
N LEU A 110 5.37 3.94 -12.61
CA LEU A 110 4.62 4.30 -11.40
C LEU A 110 3.11 4.33 -11.68
N ILE A 111 2.34 3.69 -10.80
CA ILE A 111 0.87 3.62 -10.87
C ILE A 111 0.23 4.47 -9.78
N GLU A 112 0.68 4.27 -8.56
CA GLU A 112 0.15 4.90 -7.35
C GLU A 112 1.24 4.98 -6.27
N LEU A 113 1.09 5.93 -5.36
CA LEU A 113 1.86 6.02 -4.12
C LEU A 113 0.94 6.44 -2.99
N GLN A 114 1.21 5.98 -1.77
CA GLN A 114 0.36 6.27 -0.63
C GLN A 114 1.13 6.37 0.69
N GLY A 115 0.73 7.31 1.55
CA GLY A 115 1.20 7.40 2.94
C GLY A 115 0.35 6.56 3.89
N PHE A 116 0.20 5.26 3.65
CA PHE A 116 -0.74 4.40 4.39
C PHE A 116 -0.14 3.04 4.80
N PRO A 117 -0.37 2.56 6.04
CA PRO A 117 0.37 1.43 6.58
C PRO A 117 -0.40 0.09 6.49
N SER A 118 -0.75 -0.35 5.29
CA SER A 118 -1.49 -1.61 5.13
C SER A 118 -0.64 -2.81 4.79
N LEU A 119 -0.98 -3.97 5.38
CA LEU A 119 -0.48 -5.30 5.03
C LEU A 119 0.96 -5.61 5.43
N PHE A 120 1.60 -4.79 6.27
CA PHE A 120 3.01 -5.02 6.66
C PHE A 120 3.18 -6.38 7.35
N ALA A 121 2.46 -6.65 8.43
CA ALA A 121 2.58 -7.93 9.14
C ALA A 121 2.13 -9.11 8.27
N PHE A 122 1.08 -8.93 7.46
CA PHE A 122 0.61 -9.98 6.57
C PHE A 122 1.60 -10.33 5.44
N GLN A 123 2.37 -9.36 4.93
CA GLN A 123 3.32 -9.62 3.84
C GLN A 123 4.52 -10.43 4.30
N GLU A 124 5.03 -10.20 5.52
CA GLU A 124 6.04 -11.09 6.11
C GLU A 124 5.49 -12.51 6.23
N LEU A 125 4.29 -12.65 6.82
CA LEU A 125 3.63 -13.94 7.00
C LEU A 125 3.52 -14.68 5.67
N MET A 126 3.03 -14.01 4.63
CA MET A 126 2.89 -14.60 3.29
C MET A 126 4.24 -15.03 2.72
N GLY A 127 5.27 -14.18 2.81
CA GLY A 127 6.62 -14.50 2.33
C GLY A 127 7.21 -15.74 3.01
N ARG A 128 7.05 -15.84 4.33
CA ARG A 128 7.49 -17.01 5.11
C ARG A 128 6.70 -18.27 4.79
N GLN A 129 5.39 -18.16 4.60
CA GLN A 129 4.54 -19.29 4.22
C GLN A 129 4.87 -19.80 2.81
N PHE A 130 5.26 -18.93 1.86
CA PHE A 130 5.81 -19.37 0.57
C PHE A 130 7.07 -20.23 0.75
N ARG A 131 8.01 -19.80 1.60
CA ARG A 131 9.24 -20.55 1.89
C ARG A 131 8.98 -21.88 2.60
N ALA A 132 7.94 -21.96 3.43
CA ALA A 132 7.61 -23.16 4.18
C ALA A 132 6.96 -24.25 3.31
N HIS A 133 6.22 -23.87 2.27
CA HIS A 133 5.36 -24.79 1.51
C HIS A 133 5.77 -25.00 0.05
N PHE A 134 6.68 -24.19 -0.47
CA PHE A 134 7.20 -24.32 -1.84
C PHE A 134 8.74 -24.33 -1.83
N ASP A 135 9.32 -24.99 -2.83
CA ASP A 135 10.77 -25.04 -2.98
C ASP A 135 11.26 -23.72 -3.58
N MET A 136 11.53 -22.75 -2.70
CA MET A 136 11.93 -21.40 -3.08
C MET A 136 13.41 -21.36 -3.45
N PRO A 137 13.79 -20.73 -4.58
CA PRO A 137 15.19 -20.69 -5.02
C PRO A 137 16.06 -19.87 -4.07
N ALA A 138 17.27 -20.37 -3.77
CA ALA A 138 18.20 -19.72 -2.85
C ALA A 138 18.64 -18.31 -3.28
N GLY A 139 18.64 -18.03 -4.58
CA GLY A 139 18.97 -16.72 -5.15
C GLY A 139 17.83 -15.72 -5.18
N ALA A 140 16.72 -15.97 -4.47
CA ALA A 140 15.59 -15.03 -4.42
C ALA A 140 15.08 -14.81 -2.99
N ASP A 141 14.87 -13.56 -2.60
CA ASP A 141 14.45 -13.18 -1.26
C ASP A 141 13.29 -12.18 -1.24
N ASN A 142 12.29 -12.40 -0.36
CA ASN A 142 11.20 -11.46 -0.13
C ASN A 142 11.64 -10.21 0.66
N PHE A 143 12.76 -10.31 1.35
CA PHE A 143 13.41 -9.21 2.03
C PHE A 143 14.44 -8.52 1.13
N PRO A 144 14.67 -7.20 1.33
CA PRO A 144 15.81 -6.53 0.71
C PRO A 144 17.15 -7.11 1.20
N PRO A 145 18.26 -6.95 0.46
CA PRO A 145 19.57 -7.44 0.89
C PRO A 145 19.94 -6.99 2.31
N GLY A 146 20.38 -7.93 3.15
CA GLY A 146 20.76 -7.69 4.54
C GLY A 146 19.61 -7.62 5.54
N TRP A 147 18.38 -7.90 5.12
CA TRP A 147 17.21 -8.03 5.99
C TRP A 147 16.88 -9.50 6.27
N ASN A 148 16.26 -9.75 7.41
CA ASN A 148 15.68 -11.02 7.82
C ASN A 148 14.44 -10.73 8.69
N ALA A 149 13.70 -11.78 9.07
CA ALA A 149 12.47 -11.63 9.85
C ALA A 149 12.68 -10.90 11.19
N GLN A 150 13.77 -11.19 11.91
CA GLN A 150 14.07 -10.54 13.19
C GLN A 150 14.27 -9.03 12.99
N ARG A 151 15.19 -8.63 12.10
CA ARG A 151 15.45 -7.23 11.78
C ARG A 151 14.19 -6.52 11.28
N TYR A 152 13.36 -7.21 10.49
CA TYR A 152 12.10 -6.67 9.99
C TYR A 152 11.15 -6.29 11.13
N TYR A 153 10.91 -7.21 12.07
CA TYR A 153 10.01 -6.95 13.19
C TYR A 153 10.59 -5.97 14.21
N ASP A 154 11.91 -6.00 14.47
CA ASP A 154 12.57 -4.99 15.30
C ASP A 154 12.36 -3.58 14.71
N PHE A 155 12.48 -3.45 13.39
CA PHE A 155 12.29 -2.18 12.70
C PHE A 155 10.83 -1.71 12.70
N LEU A 156 9.87 -2.63 12.53
CA LEU A 156 8.44 -2.31 12.68
C LEU A 156 8.10 -1.91 14.12
N GLN A 157 8.64 -2.61 15.11
CA GLN A 157 8.45 -2.32 16.52
C GLN A 157 9.00 -0.92 16.85
N GLN A 158 10.22 -0.60 16.39
CA GLN A 158 10.80 0.73 16.51
C GLN A 158 9.90 1.81 15.89
N THR A 159 9.37 1.56 14.70
CA THR A 159 8.52 2.52 13.97
C THR A 159 7.17 2.74 14.66
N ILE A 160 6.50 1.65 15.07
CA ILE A 160 5.13 1.64 15.56
C ILE A 160 5.05 1.95 17.04
N LEU A 161 5.87 1.30 17.88
CA LEU A 161 5.83 1.49 19.34
C LEU A 161 6.64 2.72 19.77
N ALA A 162 7.76 3.01 19.10
CA ALA A 162 8.67 4.10 19.45
C ALA A 162 9.05 4.12 20.96
N GLY A 163 9.20 2.93 21.56
CA GLY A 163 9.54 2.76 22.98
C GLY A 163 8.35 2.76 23.95
N GLU A 164 7.11 3.00 23.49
CA GLU A 164 5.92 2.87 24.32
C GLU A 164 5.57 1.40 24.58
N ALA A 165 5.00 1.13 25.76
CA ALA A 165 4.48 -0.19 26.09
C ALA A 165 3.30 -0.55 25.17
N PRO A 166 3.18 -1.79 24.66
CA PRO A 166 2.14 -2.19 23.71
C PRO A 166 0.70 -1.93 24.19
N GLU A 167 0.45 -1.89 25.50
CA GLU A 167 -0.86 -1.52 26.06
C GLU A 167 -1.27 -0.06 25.85
N HIS A 168 -0.32 0.83 25.59
CA HIS A 168 -0.58 2.23 25.27
C HIS A 168 -0.57 2.51 23.77
N VAL A 169 -0.42 1.48 22.93
CA VAL A 169 -0.42 1.58 21.47
C VAL A 169 -1.57 0.75 20.91
N ILE A 170 -2.39 1.37 20.07
CA ILE A 170 -3.54 0.71 19.43
C ILE A 170 -3.41 0.72 17.91
N LEU A 171 -3.98 -0.28 17.27
CA LEU A 171 -4.20 -0.33 15.82
C LEU A 171 -5.64 0.14 15.53
N LEU A 172 -5.80 1.41 15.16
CA LEU A 172 -7.11 2.05 15.05
C LEU A 172 -7.72 1.87 13.66
N GLU A 173 -8.99 1.45 13.61
CA GLU A 173 -9.74 1.24 12.37
C GLU A 173 -11.25 1.39 12.59
N VAL A 174 -12.04 1.52 11.52
CA VAL A 174 -13.50 1.37 11.55
C VAL A 174 -13.85 -0.12 11.45
N LYS A 175 -14.43 -0.68 12.52
CA LYS A 175 -14.87 -2.09 12.61
C LYS A 175 -13.77 -3.06 12.15
N PRO A 176 -12.61 -3.13 12.82
CA PRO A 176 -11.46 -3.93 12.40
C PRO A 176 -11.81 -5.39 12.08
N GLN A 177 -12.71 -6.00 12.86
CA GLN A 177 -13.17 -7.39 12.67
C GLN A 177 -13.93 -7.63 11.36
N GLN A 178 -14.45 -6.59 10.71
CA GLN A 178 -15.18 -6.68 9.44
C GLN A 178 -14.29 -6.34 8.23
N GLN A 179 -13.04 -5.93 8.46
CA GLN A 179 -12.13 -5.57 7.39
C GLN A 179 -11.72 -6.81 6.59
N LYS A 180 -11.70 -6.69 5.26
CA LYS A 180 -11.16 -7.75 4.38
C LYS A 180 -9.71 -8.10 4.70
N THR A 181 -9.00 -7.17 5.34
CA THR A 181 -7.59 -7.30 5.73
C THR A 181 -7.41 -7.72 7.19
N LEU A 182 -8.45 -8.26 7.87
CA LEU A 182 -8.40 -8.73 9.26
C LEU A 182 -7.14 -9.57 9.60
N VAL A 183 -6.68 -10.41 8.67
CA VAL A 183 -5.45 -11.19 8.82
C VAL A 183 -4.22 -10.35 9.18
N ASP A 184 -4.11 -9.13 8.65
CA ASP A 184 -3.02 -8.20 8.94
C ASP A 184 -3.14 -7.58 10.33
N PHE A 185 -4.37 -7.31 10.78
CA PHE A 185 -4.64 -6.83 12.14
C PHE A 185 -4.25 -7.87 13.18
N LEU A 186 -4.67 -9.13 12.97
CA LEU A 186 -4.36 -10.24 13.88
C LEU A 186 -2.87 -10.61 13.85
N ALA A 187 -2.24 -10.57 12.66
CA ALA A 187 -0.80 -10.77 12.55
C ALA A 187 -0.02 -9.65 13.25
N THR A 188 -0.46 -8.39 13.12
CA THR A 188 0.17 -7.26 13.81
C THR A 188 0.04 -7.40 15.33
N GLU A 189 -1.15 -7.76 15.83
CA GLU A 189 -1.37 -8.01 17.26
C GLU A 189 -0.47 -9.15 17.77
N ASN A 190 -0.36 -10.26 17.02
CA ASN A 190 0.48 -11.38 17.38
C ASN A 190 1.96 -11.00 17.51
N GLN A 191 2.46 -10.14 16.62
CA GLN A 191 3.88 -9.80 16.53
C GLN A 191 4.27 -8.62 17.44
N LEU A 192 3.38 -7.65 17.65
CA LEU A 192 3.68 -6.40 18.36
C LEU A 192 2.93 -6.24 19.68
N GLY A 193 1.93 -7.09 19.98
CA GLY A 193 1.14 -7.02 21.20
C GLY A 193 0.15 -5.85 21.29
N ILE A 194 -0.05 -5.11 20.18
CA ILE A 194 -0.99 -3.98 20.08
C ILE A 194 -2.38 -4.46 19.64
N ARG A 195 -3.44 -3.87 20.20
CA ARG A 195 -4.81 -4.30 19.90
C ARG A 195 -5.42 -3.56 18.71
N PRO A 196 -6.10 -4.26 17.78
CA PRO A 196 -7.06 -3.65 16.88
C PRO A 196 -8.21 -3.05 17.68
N VAL A 197 -8.48 -1.75 17.52
CA VAL A 197 -9.52 -1.01 18.25
C VAL A 197 -10.43 -0.32 17.25
N CYS A 198 -11.74 -0.45 17.42
CA CYS A 198 -12.70 0.30 16.62
C CYS A 198 -12.70 1.77 17.09
N VAL A 199 -12.83 2.72 16.16
CA VAL A 199 -13.01 4.15 16.51
C VAL A 199 -14.16 4.40 17.49
N SER A 200 -15.23 3.59 17.46
CA SER A 200 -16.38 3.70 18.38
C SER A 200 -16.11 3.20 19.79
N ASP A 201 -15.02 2.46 19.98
CA ASP A 201 -14.67 1.85 21.27
C ASP A 201 -13.69 2.73 22.05
N LEU A 202 -13.30 3.87 21.46
CA LEU A 202 -12.49 4.88 22.11
C LEU A 202 -13.33 5.69 23.10
N ILE A 203 -12.74 5.96 24.26
CA ILE A 203 -13.28 6.84 25.28
C ILE A 203 -12.42 8.10 25.25
N GLN A 204 -13.02 9.23 24.87
CA GLN A 204 -12.34 10.51 24.88
C GLN A 204 -12.68 11.28 26.17
N GLU A 205 -11.64 11.67 26.90
CA GLU A 205 -11.73 12.55 28.07
C GLU A 205 -10.81 13.74 27.82
N ASP A 206 -11.41 14.91 27.58
CA ASP A 206 -10.72 16.10 27.10
C ASP A 206 -9.86 15.81 25.85
N ARG A 207 -8.53 15.90 26.00
CA ARG A 207 -7.54 15.64 24.96
C ARG A 207 -6.99 14.22 25.00
N GLN A 208 -7.37 13.42 25.98
CA GLN A 208 -6.85 12.07 26.19
C GLN A 208 -7.80 11.04 25.60
N LEU A 209 -7.23 9.97 25.07
CA LEU A 209 -7.95 8.81 24.56
C LEU A 209 -7.67 7.60 25.43
N PHE A 210 -8.70 6.80 25.66
CA PHE A 210 -8.65 5.54 26.38
C PHE A 210 -9.40 4.46 25.61
N TYR A 211 -9.14 3.21 25.95
CA TYR A 211 -9.91 2.06 25.51
C TYR A 211 -9.98 1.01 26.62
N LEU A 212 -10.90 0.05 26.51
CA LEU A 212 -10.96 -1.06 27.47
C LEU A 212 -10.06 -2.21 27.01
N ARG A 213 -8.95 -2.42 27.72
CA ARG A 213 -8.09 -3.60 27.58
C ARG A 213 -8.46 -4.60 28.67
N ASP A 214 -9.14 -5.68 28.31
CA ASP A 214 -9.58 -6.73 29.25
C ASP A 214 -10.45 -6.18 30.39
N GLY A 215 -11.32 -5.23 30.07
CA GLY A 215 -12.18 -4.54 31.04
C GLY A 215 -11.50 -3.43 31.83
N VAL A 216 -10.18 -3.25 31.69
CA VAL A 216 -9.43 -2.16 32.32
C VAL A 216 -9.34 -0.98 31.37
N LYS A 217 -9.71 0.20 31.87
CA LYS A 217 -9.55 1.45 31.12
C LYS A 217 -8.07 1.81 31.01
N THR A 218 -7.55 1.79 29.79
CA THR A 218 -6.13 1.97 29.49
C THR A 218 -5.94 3.18 28.60
N ARG A 219 -4.97 4.04 28.96
CA ARG A 219 -4.64 5.24 28.18
C ARG A 219 -4.02 4.86 26.84
N VAL A 220 -4.47 5.50 25.77
CA VAL A 220 -3.84 5.46 24.45
C VAL A 220 -2.83 6.60 24.39
N LYS A 221 -1.57 6.28 24.07
CA LYS A 221 -0.50 7.26 23.86
C LYS A 221 -0.06 7.31 22.40
N ARG A 222 -0.19 6.21 21.66
CA ARG A 222 0.20 6.13 20.25
C ARG A 222 -0.83 5.35 19.45
N ILE A 223 -1.11 5.81 18.22
CA ILE A 223 -2.12 5.22 17.34
C ILE A 223 -1.46 4.77 16.05
N TYR A 224 -1.39 3.45 15.85
CA TYR A 224 -1.12 2.85 14.55
C TYR A 224 -2.37 2.99 13.68
N ASN A 225 -2.38 4.02 12.84
CA ASN A 225 -3.60 4.47 12.16
C ASN A 225 -3.88 3.68 10.88
N ARG A 226 -5.06 3.07 10.82
CA ARG A 226 -5.64 2.49 9.61
C ARG A 226 -6.94 3.13 9.17
N VAL A 227 -7.43 4.14 9.88
CA VAL A 227 -8.66 4.85 9.51
C VAL A 227 -8.42 5.74 8.30
N ILE A 228 -9.30 5.59 7.29
CA ILE A 228 -9.50 6.55 6.20
C ILE A 228 -10.74 7.37 6.55
N PHE A 229 -10.60 8.70 6.69
CA PHE A 229 -11.69 9.52 7.25
C PHE A 229 -12.92 9.64 6.34
N GLU A 230 -12.75 9.56 5.01
CA GLU A 230 -13.87 9.45 4.08
C GLU A 230 -14.71 8.20 4.35
N ASP A 231 -14.07 7.08 4.66
CA ASP A 231 -14.77 5.82 4.94
C ASP A 231 -15.37 5.80 6.35
N LEU A 232 -14.77 6.53 7.29
CA LEU A 232 -15.38 6.84 8.57
C LEU A 232 -16.66 7.65 8.40
N GLU A 233 -16.65 8.76 7.65
CA GLU A 233 -17.84 9.59 7.45
C GLU A 233 -19.00 8.81 6.79
N LYS A 234 -18.72 7.96 5.79
CA LYS A 234 -19.73 7.09 5.17
C LYS A 234 -20.39 6.12 6.16
N GLN A 235 -19.65 5.71 7.19
CA GLN A 235 -20.11 4.72 8.17
C GLN A 235 -20.57 5.33 9.49
N LYS A 236 -20.39 6.64 9.69
CA LYS A 236 -20.62 7.37 10.94
C LYS A 236 -22.01 7.19 11.49
N ALA A 237 -23.03 7.13 10.63
CA ALA A 237 -24.42 6.90 11.02
C ALA A 237 -24.66 5.52 11.70
N PHE A 238 -23.75 4.56 11.50
CA PHE A 238 -23.81 3.22 12.06
C PHE A 238 -22.80 3.00 13.20
N LEU A 239 -22.13 4.07 13.65
CA LEU A 239 -21.18 4.05 14.74
C LEU A 239 -21.74 4.88 15.89
N GLN A 240 -21.62 4.37 17.10
CA GLN A 240 -21.95 5.10 18.31
C GLN A 240 -20.69 5.78 18.84
N ASN A 241 -20.84 6.98 19.41
CA ASN A 241 -19.80 7.64 20.22
C ASN A 241 -18.43 7.78 19.53
N VAL A 242 -18.39 8.18 18.25
CA VAL A 242 -17.12 8.44 17.56
C VAL A 242 -16.45 9.70 18.15
N PRO A 243 -15.22 9.59 18.68
CA PRO A 243 -14.49 10.73 19.25
C PRO A 243 -14.12 11.76 18.18
N HIS A 244 -13.80 12.98 18.61
CA HIS A 244 -13.34 14.02 17.71
C HIS A 244 -11.83 13.86 17.40
N LEU A 245 -11.53 13.03 16.39
CA LEU A 245 -10.17 12.66 16.00
C LEU A 245 -9.36 13.80 15.37
N PHE A 246 -10.01 14.88 14.93
CA PHE A 246 -9.36 16.03 14.28
C PHE A 246 -8.82 17.06 15.28
N GLY A 247 -9.20 16.94 16.56
CA GLY A 247 -8.76 17.84 17.63
C GLY A 247 -7.28 17.66 18.02
N ASP A 248 -6.82 18.56 18.88
CA ASP A 248 -5.50 18.50 19.52
C ASP A 248 -5.50 17.42 20.63
N LEU A 249 -5.33 16.17 20.22
CA LEU A 249 -5.28 15.01 21.10
C LEU A 249 -3.86 14.75 21.63
N GLU A 250 -3.73 14.31 22.88
CA GLU A 250 -2.47 13.90 23.52
C GLU A 250 -2.03 12.50 23.08
N VAL A 251 -1.95 12.27 21.77
CA VAL A 251 -1.52 11.01 21.17
C VAL A 251 -0.52 11.25 20.05
N ALA A 252 0.43 10.34 19.89
CA ALA A 252 1.28 10.28 18.71
C ALA A 252 0.62 9.43 17.62
N TRP A 253 0.56 9.94 16.40
CA TRP A 253 0.02 9.19 15.27
C TRP A 253 1.12 8.54 14.44
N VAL A 254 0.92 7.28 14.06
CA VAL A 254 1.84 6.50 13.22
C VAL A 254 1.08 5.76 12.12
N PRO A 255 1.13 6.19 10.84
CA PRO A 255 1.49 7.52 10.41
C PRO A 255 0.44 8.56 10.84
N HIS A 256 0.82 9.83 10.85
CA HIS A 256 -0.15 10.91 11.02
C HIS A 256 -1.17 10.93 9.86
N PRO A 257 -2.48 11.05 10.13
CA PRO A 257 -3.53 10.88 9.11
C PRO A 257 -3.37 11.80 7.89
N ASN A 258 -2.86 13.01 8.08
CA ASN A 258 -2.61 13.95 6.97
C ASN A 258 -1.68 13.38 5.88
N TRP A 259 -0.75 12.47 6.19
CA TRP A 259 0.18 11.90 5.21
C TRP A 259 -0.49 10.99 4.18
N PHE A 260 -1.66 10.41 4.52
CA PHE A 260 -2.49 9.68 3.58
C PHE A 260 -2.92 10.56 2.40
N TYR A 261 -3.22 11.83 2.68
CA TYR A 261 -3.64 12.82 1.70
C TYR A 261 -2.44 13.43 0.95
N ARG A 262 -1.34 13.73 1.66
CA ARG A 262 -0.15 14.32 1.04
C ARG A 262 0.51 13.37 0.06
N ILE A 263 0.87 12.17 0.52
CA ILE A 263 1.46 11.12 -0.32
C ILE A 263 0.28 10.39 -0.96
N SER A 264 -0.18 10.92 -2.08
CA SER A 264 -1.35 10.46 -2.83
C SER A 264 -1.20 10.82 -4.32
N LYS A 265 -2.29 10.70 -5.08
CA LYS A 265 -2.38 11.20 -6.47
C LYS A 265 -2.00 12.68 -6.59
N TYR A 266 -2.17 13.46 -5.53
CA TYR A 266 -1.76 14.86 -5.48
C TYR A 266 -0.25 15.06 -5.65
N THR A 267 0.57 14.09 -5.22
CA THR A 267 2.02 14.15 -5.37
C THR A 267 2.48 13.88 -6.81
N LEU A 268 1.67 13.20 -7.63
CA LEU A 268 2.08 12.74 -8.97
C LEU A 268 2.58 13.88 -9.89
N PRO A 269 1.91 15.05 -9.99
CA PRO A 269 2.41 16.17 -10.81
C PRO A 269 3.72 16.80 -10.31
N LEU A 270 4.15 16.50 -9.08
CA LEU A 270 5.40 17.00 -8.51
C LEU A 270 6.61 16.14 -8.88
N LEU A 271 6.38 14.98 -9.52
CA LEU A 271 7.38 13.96 -9.82
C LEU A 271 7.75 13.99 -11.31
N GLN A 272 9.05 13.95 -11.59
CA GLN A 272 9.58 13.83 -12.95
C GLN A 272 10.69 12.78 -12.98
N HIS A 273 10.47 11.66 -13.66
CA HIS A 273 11.44 10.56 -13.77
C HIS A 273 11.11 9.68 -14.98
N ALA A 274 12.08 8.95 -15.54
CA ALA A 274 11.86 8.06 -16.69
C ALA A 274 10.84 6.94 -16.44
N TYR A 275 10.71 6.52 -15.17
CA TYR A 275 9.79 5.46 -14.72
C TYR A 275 8.53 6.00 -14.03
N ILE A 276 8.26 7.30 -14.19
CA ILE A 276 7.08 7.97 -13.64
C ILE A 276 6.33 8.62 -14.81
N PRO A 277 5.10 8.18 -15.10
CA PRO A 277 4.30 8.76 -16.16
C PRO A 277 4.06 10.24 -15.92
N GLU A 278 4.20 11.04 -16.96
CA GLU A 278 3.91 12.46 -16.92
C GLU A 278 2.50 12.70 -16.38
N SER A 279 2.41 13.58 -15.38
CA SER A 279 1.17 13.89 -14.67
C SER A 279 1.05 15.41 -14.53
N ARG A 280 -0.15 15.95 -14.79
CA ARG A 280 -0.44 17.37 -14.64
C ARG A 280 -1.77 17.54 -13.91
N PHE A 281 -1.89 18.56 -13.06
CA PHE A 281 -3.20 18.98 -12.59
C PHE A 281 -4.04 19.43 -13.78
N LEU A 282 -5.29 18.97 -13.86
CA LEU A 282 -6.12 19.22 -15.04
C LEU A 282 -6.38 20.72 -15.24
N HIS A 283 -6.60 21.48 -14.17
CA HIS A 283 -6.74 22.95 -14.24
C HIS A 283 -5.48 23.69 -14.73
N ALA A 284 -4.31 23.05 -14.72
CA ALA A 284 -3.05 23.61 -15.20
C ALA A 284 -2.74 23.23 -16.67
N VAL A 285 -3.61 22.44 -17.31
CA VAL A 285 -3.47 22.06 -18.73
C VAL A 285 -4.06 23.16 -19.60
N SER A 286 -3.21 23.96 -20.24
CA SER A 286 -3.62 25.06 -21.13
C SER A 286 -4.12 24.60 -22.50
N ALA A 287 -3.55 23.52 -23.03
CA ALA A 287 -3.98 22.87 -24.26
C ALA A 287 -3.99 21.36 -24.06
N LEU A 288 -5.10 20.70 -24.44
CA LEU A 288 -5.20 19.26 -24.36
C LEU A 288 -4.25 18.58 -25.35
N PRO A 289 -3.56 17.49 -24.95
CA PRO A 289 -2.79 16.68 -25.88
C PRO A 289 -3.63 16.24 -27.08
N ALA A 290 -3.04 16.16 -28.27
CA ALA A 290 -3.74 15.67 -29.46
C ALA A 290 -4.08 14.17 -29.36
N ASP A 291 -3.32 13.43 -28.54
CA ASP A 291 -3.36 11.98 -28.36
C ASP A 291 -3.99 11.58 -27.01
N LEU A 292 -5.15 12.15 -26.66
CA LEU A 292 -5.84 11.90 -25.38
C LEU A 292 -6.12 10.42 -25.09
N GLU A 293 -6.19 9.57 -26.11
CA GLU A 293 -6.32 8.12 -25.96
C GLU A 293 -5.14 7.52 -25.18
N ASN A 294 -3.99 8.18 -25.14
CA ASN A 294 -2.81 7.78 -24.38
C ASN A 294 -2.76 8.36 -22.95
N TYR A 295 -3.87 8.91 -22.46
CA TYR A 295 -3.97 9.46 -21.12
C TYR A 295 -5.08 8.80 -20.30
N VAL A 296 -5.01 9.03 -19.00
CA VAL A 296 -6.04 8.70 -18.01
C VAL A 296 -6.35 9.93 -17.17
N LEU A 297 -7.62 10.11 -16.82
CA LEU A 297 -8.06 11.11 -15.86
C LEU A 297 -8.24 10.42 -14.51
N LYS A 298 -7.62 10.98 -13.46
CA LYS A 298 -7.71 10.46 -12.10
C LYS A 298 -8.27 11.54 -11.17
N PRO A 299 -9.35 11.27 -10.41
CA PRO A 299 -9.78 12.16 -9.33
C PRO A 299 -8.73 12.17 -8.22
N LEU A 300 -8.52 13.31 -7.58
CA LEU A 300 -7.59 13.44 -6.46
C LEU A 300 -8.10 12.71 -5.20
N PHE A 301 -9.40 12.81 -4.92
CA PHE A 301 -10.05 12.27 -3.71
C PHE A 301 -10.81 10.97 -3.94
N SER A 302 -10.30 10.10 -4.82
CA SER A 302 -10.82 8.75 -5.02
C SER A 302 -9.74 7.68 -4.80
N TYR A 303 -10.15 6.57 -4.20
CA TYR A 303 -9.28 5.46 -3.83
C TYR A 303 -9.71 4.16 -4.52
N ALA A 304 -8.80 3.19 -4.59
CA ALA A 304 -9.04 1.89 -5.23
C ALA A 304 -9.53 1.97 -6.70
N GLY A 305 -9.05 2.98 -7.45
CA GLY A 305 -9.36 3.15 -8.87
C GLY A 305 -10.77 3.68 -9.18
N GLN A 306 -11.57 4.05 -8.18
CA GLN A 306 -12.90 4.60 -8.41
C GLN A 306 -12.83 5.93 -9.16
N GLY A 307 -13.67 6.12 -10.19
CA GLY A 307 -13.74 7.36 -10.97
C GLY A 307 -12.57 7.60 -11.94
N VAL A 308 -11.63 6.64 -12.08
CA VAL A 308 -10.58 6.75 -13.11
C VAL A 308 -11.20 6.55 -14.49
N ILE A 309 -10.98 7.51 -15.38
CA ILE A 309 -11.43 7.43 -16.77
C ILE A 309 -10.23 7.02 -17.64
N ILE A 310 -10.36 5.86 -18.27
CA ILE A 310 -9.40 5.34 -19.25
C ILE A 310 -9.85 5.70 -20.67
N ASN A 311 -8.91 5.85 -21.60
CA ASN A 311 -9.19 6.28 -22.99
C ASN A 311 -9.88 7.65 -23.02
N VAL A 312 -9.17 8.67 -22.53
CA VAL A 312 -9.72 10.02 -22.38
C VAL A 312 -10.13 10.57 -23.75
N THR A 313 -11.24 11.31 -23.78
CA THR A 313 -11.73 12.05 -24.95
C THR A 313 -11.87 13.51 -24.56
N PRO A 314 -11.94 14.45 -25.53
CA PRO A 314 -12.21 15.86 -25.22
C PRO A 314 -13.51 16.05 -24.42
N GLN A 315 -14.54 15.24 -24.71
CA GLN A 315 -15.82 15.31 -24.00
C GLN A 315 -15.68 14.95 -22.52
N HIS A 316 -14.90 13.91 -22.19
CA HIS A 316 -14.64 13.55 -20.78
C HIS A 316 -14.03 14.71 -20.00
N VAL A 317 -13.17 15.50 -20.63
CA VAL A 317 -12.58 16.68 -19.98
C VAL A 317 -13.61 17.80 -19.82
N ALA A 318 -14.43 18.05 -20.86
CA ALA A 318 -15.46 19.09 -20.85
C ALA A 318 -16.55 18.84 -19.80
N ASP A 319 -16.85 17.56 -19.51
CA ASP A 319 -17.88 17.16 -18.53
C ASP A 319 -17.40 17.28 -17.06
N ILE A 320 -16.11 17.51 -16.81
CA ILE A 320 -15.57 17.66 -15.46
C ILE A 320 -15.96 19.04 -14.89
N LYS A 321 -16.79 19.01 -13.84
CA LYS A 321 -17.28 20.23 -13.16
C LYS A 321 -16.19 21.01 -12.43
N ASP A 322 -15.25 20.31 -11.81
CA ASP A 322 -14.17 20.93 -11.03
C ASP A 322 -12.81 20.34 -11.45
N PRO A 323 -12.14 20.94 -12.46
CA PRO A 323 -10.83 20.51 -12.93
C PRO A 323 -9.71 20.61 -11.88
N SER A 324 -9.90 21.34 -10.78
CA SER A 324 -8.91 21.40 -9.70
C SER A 324 -8.76 20.06 -8.96
N GLN A 325 -9.79 19.21 -9.05
CA GLN A 325 -9.89 17.93 -8.35
C GLN A 325 -9.40 16.73 -9.16
N TRP A 326 -8.71 16.99 -10.28
CA TRP A 326 -8.31 15.96 -11.23
C TRP A 326 -6.87 16.15 -11.68
N ILE A 327 -6.25 15.03 -12.01
CA ILE A 327 -5.00 15.00 -12.77
C ILE A 327 -5.22 14.31 -14.12
N LEU A 328 -4.51 14.80 -15.13
CA LEU A 328 -4.32 14.13 -16.42
C LEU A 328 -2.94 13.47 -16.39
N GLN A 329 -2.90 12.15 -16.57
CA GLN A 329 -1.65 11.38 -16.53
C GLN A 329 -1.49 10.53 -17.79
N ARG A 330 -0.26 10.42 -18.30
CA ARG A 330 0.11 9.46 -19.36
C ARG A 330 -0.27 8.04 -18.95
N LYS A 331 -0.96 7.31 -19.82
CA LYS A 331 -1.41 5.94 -19.57
C LYS A 331 -0.22 4.99 -19.53
N VAL A 332 -0.27 4.04 -18.60
CA VAL A 332 0.72 2.96 -18.47
C VAL A 332 0.24 1.70 -19.18
N ALA A 333 1.08 1.15 -20.05
CA ALA A 333 0.82 -0.09 -20.76
C ALA A 333 1.47 -1.29 -20.04
N TYR A 334 0.66 -2.04 -19.29
CA TYR A 334 1.12 -3.23 -18.57
C TYR A 334 1.51 -4.34 -19.55
N THR A 335 2.67 -4.95 -19.32
CA THR A 335 3.08 -6.15 -20.05
C THR A 335 2.69 -7.40 -19.26
N PRO A 336 2.24 -8.48 -19.93
CA PRO A 336 2.06 -9.77 -19.27
C PRO A 336 3.44 -10.36 -18.97
N ALA A 337 4.02 -10.01 -17.82
CA ALA A 337 5.39 -10.33 -17.45
C ALA A 337 5.55 -11.73 -16.85
N ILE A 338 4.45 -12.36 -16.42
CA ILE A 338 4.47 -13.61 -15.64
C ILE A 338 3.88 -14.75 -16.46
N GLU A 339 4.68 -15.75 -16.79
CA GLU A 339 4.17 -16.99 -17.38
C GLU A 339 3.58 -17.90 -16.30
N THR A 340 2.26 -18.14 -16.37
CA THR A 340 1.56 -19.05 -15.46
C THR A 340 1.04 -20.28 -16.23
N PRO A 341 0.79 -21.41 -15.57
CA PRO A 341 0.24 -22.62 -16.21
C PRO A 341 -1.08 -22.41 -16.96
N THR A 342 -1.81 -21.33 -16.67
CA THR A 342 -3.11 -21.02 -17.29
C THR A 342 -3.06 -19.75 -18.12
N GLY A 343 -1.88 -19.46 -18.70
CA GLY A 343 -1.63 -18.30 -19.56
C GLY A 343 -0.90 -17.16 -18.85
N PRO A 344 -0.41 -16.18 -19.61
CA PRO A 344 0.45 -15.15 -19.05
C PRO A 344 -0.37 -14.11 -18.26
N ALA A 345 0.25 -13.51 -17.24
CA ALA A 345 -0.37 -12.57 -16.33
C ALA A 345 0.46 -11.28 -16.18
N LYS A 346 -0.23 -10.18 -15.86
CA LYS A 346 0.34 -8.87 -15.53
C LYS A 346 0.54 -8.77 -14.03
N CYS A 347 1.42 -7.88 -13.61
CA CYS A 347 1.59 -7.58 -12.19
C CYS A 347 1.84 -6.11 -11.88
N GLU A 348 1.47 -5.75 -10.67
CA GLU A 348 1.80 -4.51 -9.99
C GLU A 348 2.61 -4.86 -8.74
N ILE A 349 3.81 -4.28 -8.63
CA ILE A 349 4.77 -4.50 -7.56
C ILE A 349 4.73 -3.27 -6.65
N ARG A 350 4.27 -3.49 -5.43
CA ARG A 350 4.28 -2.52 -4.33
C ARG A 350 5.59 -2.63 -3.57
N LEU A 351 6.38 -1.58 -3.55
CA LEU A 351 7.47 -1.41 -2.60
C LEU A 351 6.90 -0.84 -1.30
N MET A 352 7.28 -1.44 -0.17
CA MET A 352 6.79 -1.06 1.15
C MET A 352 7.93 -0.50 1.99
N TYR A 353 7.79 0.75 2.40
CA TYR A 353 8.78 1.47 3.19
C TYR A 353 8.24 1.77 4.59
N ALA A 354 9.14 1.71 5.56
CA ALA A 354 8.92 2.23 6.91
C ALA A 354 10.00 3.27 7.26
N TRP A 355 9.61 4.26 8.05
CA TRP A 355 10.43 5.41 8.42
C TRP A 355 10.26 5.69 9.93
N PRO A 356 11.07 5.06 10.79
CA PRO A 356 11.03 5.34 12.22
C PRO A 356 11.53 6.76 12.51
N ASP A 357 11.02 7.33 13.59
CA ASP A 357 11.44 8.64 14.09
C ASP A 357 12.96 8.68 14.28
N GLY A 358 13.61 9.76 13.83
CA GLY A 358 15.06 9.96 13.89
C GLY A 358 15.87 9.30 12.78
N ALA A 359 15.28 8.45 11.93
CA ALA A 359 15.98 7.94 10.75
C ALA A 359 16.08 9.02 9.66
N PRO A 360 17.20 9.10 8.92
CA PRO A 360 17.41 10.16 7.93
C PRO A 360 16.56 9.99 6.68
N LYS A 361 16.09 8.77 6.38
CA LYS A 361 15.23 8.45 5.24
C LYS A 361 14.45 7.15 5.48
N PRO A 362 13.33 6.92 4.77
CA PRO A 362 12.60 5.64 4.81
C PRO A 362 13.48 4.50 4.29
N ALA A 363 13.29 3.30 4.85
CA ALA A 363 13.93 2.07 4.38
C ALA A 363 12.90 1.17 3.69
N LEU A 364 13.28 0.57 2.56
CA LEU A 364 12.51 -0.52 1.97
C LEU A 364 12.55 -1.71 2.94
N VAL A 365 11.39 -2.26 3.29
CA VAL A 365 11.30 -3.36 4.25
C VAL A 365 10.67 -4.62 3.67
N HIS A 366 9.79 -4.48 2.66
CA HIS A 366 9.14 -5.61 2.01
C HIS A 366 8.59 -5.22 0.63
N SER A 367 8.04 -6.19 -0.08
CA SER A 367 7.20 -5.96 -1.26
C SER A 367 5.87 -6.72 -1.21
N LEU A 368 4.87 -6.20 -1.89
CA LEU A 368 3.58 -6.87 -2.14
C LEU A 368 3.36 -6.89 -3.65
N VAL A 369 2.83 -7.98 -4.19
CA VAL A 369 2.54 -8.06 -5.63
C VAL A 369 1.07 -8.35 -5.86
N ARG A 370 0.45 -7.65 -6.80
CA ARG A 370 -0.89 -7.95 -7.31
C ARG A 370 -0.77 -8.55 -8.69
N ILE A 371 -1.35 -9.72 -8.91
CA ILE A 371 -1.34 -10.43 -10.18
C ILE A 371 -2.74 -10.42 -10.79
N SER A 372 -2.84 -10.11 -12.08
CA SER A 372 -4.09 -10.09 -12.83
C SER A 372 -3.90 -10.55 -14.27
N LYS A 373 -4.91 -11.20 -14.84
CA LYS A 373 -5.00 -11.48 -16.28
C LYS A 373 -5.87 -10.49 -17.02
N SER A 374 -6.69 -9.71 -16.31
CA SER A 374 -7.58 -8.72 -16.88
C SER A 374 -6.86 -7.40 -17.21
N ALA A 375 -7.57 -6.51 -17.91
CA ALA A 375 -7.06 -5.20 -18.28
C ALA A 375 -6.88 -4.25 -17.08
N MET A 376 -7.64 -4.45 -15.99
CA MET A 376 -7.54 -3.68 -14.74
C MET A 376 -7.06 -4.57 -13.60
N ILE A 377 -6.11 -4.09 -12.80
CA ILE A 377 -5.63 -4.80 -11.61
C ILE A 377 -6.41 -4.29 -10.39
N GLY A 378 -7.24 -5.14 -9.80
CA GLY A 378 -8.03 -4.82 -8.61
C GLY A 378 -8.66 -6.07 -7.99
N VAL A 379 -8.92 -6.04 -6.68
CA VAL A 379 -9.37 -7.19 -5.89
C VAL A 379 -10.75 -7.76 -6.28
N ASN A 380 -11.52 -7.06 -7.11
CA ASN A 380 -12.90 -7.43 -7.43
C ASN A 380 -13.12 -8.03 -8.84
N PHE A 381 -12.10 -8.16 -9.70
CA PHE A 381 -12.32 -8.42 -11.14
C PHE A 381 -12.04 -9.85 -11.65
N ASN A 382 -11.58 -10.79 -10.82
CA ASN A 382 -11.02 -12.06 -11.32
C ASN A 382 -11.54 -13.33 -10.59
N ALA A 383 -12.83 -13.41 -10.25
CA ALA A 383 -13.35 -14.50 -9.41
C ALA A 383 -13.15 -15.92 -9.99
N GLN A 384 -13.05 -16.06 -11.32
CA GLN A 384 -12.92 -17.35 -12.01
C GLN A 384 -11.49 -17.67 -12.46
N ASP A 385 -10.58 -16.69 -12.45
CA ASP A 385 -9.20 -16.90 -12.89
C ASP A 385 -8.35 -17.54 -11.80
N THR A 386 -7.43 -18.41 -12.22
CA THR A 386 -6.34 -18.94 -11.37
C THR A 386 -5.05 -18.19 -11.64
N TRP A 387 -4.09 -18.26 -10.71
CA TRP A 387 -2.80 -17.56 -10.78
C TRP A 387 -2.92 -16.04 -10.76
N VAL A 388 -3.88 -15.54 -9.99
CA VAL A 388 -4.21 -14.12 -9.80
C VAL A 388 -4.46 -13.83 -8.33
N GLY A 389 -4.45 -12.55 -7.94
CA GLY A 389 -4.69 -12.12 -6.56
C GLY A 389 -3.47 -11.47 -5.92
N GLY A 390 -3.50 -11.34 -4.59
CA GLY A 390 -2.37 -10.82 -3.81
C GLY A 390 -1.26 -11.85 -3.65
N SER A 391 -0.01 -11.43 -3.72
CA SER A 391 1.18 -12.27 -3.66
C SER A 391 2.35 -11.49 -3.04
N ALA A 392 3.49 -12.15 -2.90
CA ALA A 392 4.76 -11.58 -2.45
C ALA A 392 5.77 -11.50 -3.61
N GLY A 393 6.57 -10.43 -3.60
CA GLY A 393 7.72 -10.30 -4.50
C GLY A 393 8.97 -10.90 -3.86
N PHE A 394 9.73 -11.66 -4.64
CA PHE A 394 11.03 -12.21 -4.27
C PHE A 394 12.08 -11.62 -5.21
N PHE A 395 12.95 -10.78 -4.67
CA PHE A 395 14.03 -10.12 -5.38
C PHE A 395 15.17 -11.09 -5.64
N GLU A 396 15.67 -11.09 -6.88
CA GLU A 396 16.94 -11.73 -7.21
C GLU A 396 18.08 -11.09 -6.40
N VAL A 397 18.87 -11.94 -5.73
CA VAL A 397 19.95 -11.55 -4.81
C VAL A 397 21.27 -11.32 -5.56
#